data_AF-A0A945QFT1-F1
#
_entry.id   AF-A0A945QFT1-F1
#
_cell.length_a   1.000
_cell.length_b   1.000
_cell.length_c   1.000
_cell.angle_alpha   90.00
_cell.angle_beta   90.00
_cell.angle_gamma   90.00
#
_symmetry.space_group_name_H-M   'P 1'
#
loop_
_entity.id
_entity.type
_entity.pdbx_description
1 polymer ?
#
loop_
_entity_poly.entity_id
_entity_poly.type
_entity_poly.pdbx_seq_one_letter_code
_entity_poly.pdbx_strand_id
1 'polypeptide(L)'
;MSIRKSLFLGFLILFVFPLVCIVYYTFNLNREFALGAIEGTFKSGLKQTVTSVSEPLERSQGLMRVVSEVAANSQKMVRLEGFNFILKSALRSNKHLDAIYVSLEDGYHRVVTRVDSYRRNTDKGMPAKTEWTSSVIEPFTVAGVYRKRKIKYYAQWPLVISRAQQETDKLDIRALDHYVRAKEKQQLYIGPIVANPHTGNKIISIGVPIMVEGKFTGIVGANVNINYIENTLNNSKITENAIVSIVNTRGDVILHSRDVQKEYAKDEERNTLEIYNDDAARQKTYLSSIIKEGSRGDNRLVKFNSEEKGLGYIQRVTLPASVGKDLELIMVAPYQDFVSKVVQTSVATIWFSLALCFAVFLAIFYYGSWFSVKIKKVVVAFHDVHNHAVRLERGNTPIIKEVAAFQEAVSNLDLKLTDLYHQSDASIQNKCVVCGTNRFDINKN
;
A
#
# COMPACT_ATOMS: atom_id res chain seq x y z
N MET A 1 57.90 -10.27 -16.74
CA MET A 1 56.92 -9.65 -15.82
C MET A 1 57.32 -10.04 -14.39
N SER A 2 57.57 -9.08 -13.48
CA SER A 2 58.02 -9.39 -12.11
C SER A 2 57.02 -10.33 -11.43
N ILE A 3 57.49 -11.37 -10.75
CA ILE A 3 56.69 -12.35 -9.99
C ILE A 3 55.61 -11.66 -9.13
N ARG A 4 55.94 -10.47 -8.61
CA ARG A 4 55.03 -9.61 -7.84
C ARG A 4 53.80 -9.15 -8.65
N LYS A 5 53.94 -8.82 -9.94
CA LYS A 5 52.82 -8.40 -10.80
C LYS A 5 51.90 -9.58 -11.14
N SER A 6 52.44 -10.78 -11.31
CA SER A 6 51.66 -11.99 -11.62
C SER A 6 50.88 -12.50 -10.39
N LEU A 7 51.51 -12.52 -9.21
CA LEU A 7 50.82 -12.82 -7.94
C LEU A 7 49.70 -11.82 -7.65
N PHE A 8 49.96 -10.53 -7.85
CA PHE A 8 48.97 -9.49 -7.63
C PHE A 8 47.77 -9.61 -8.58
N LEU A 9 48.03 -9.87 -9.87
CA LEU A 9 46.97 -10.10 -10.86
C LEU A 9 46.14 -11.35 -10.54
N GLY A 10 46.81 -12.45 -10.14
CA GLY A 10 46.14 -13.69 -9.75
C GLY A 10 45.18 -13.49 -8.57
N PHE A 11 45.64 -12.84 -7.50
CA PHE A 11 44.81 -12.53 -6.34
C PHE A 11 43.67 -11.56 -6.64
N LEU A 12 43.92 -10.54 -7.48
CA LEU A 12 42.90 -9.56 -7.86
C LEU A 12 41.75 -10.24 -8.63
N ILE A 13 42.08 -11.13 -9.58
CA ILE A 13 41.07 -11.91 -10.29
C ILE A 13 40.34 -12.85 -9.33
N LEU A 14 41.06 -13.54 -8.43
CA LEU A 14 40.47 -14.56 -7.56
C LEU A 14 39.57 -13.98 -6.45
N PHE A 15 39.79 -12.72 -6.03
CA PHE A 15 38.99 -12.09 -4.97
C PHE A 15 38.01 -11.04 -5.48
N VAL A 16 38.43 -10.14 -6.37
CA VAL A 16 37.58 -9.01 -6.79
C VAL A 16 36.46 -9.49 -7.71
N PHE A 17 36.75 -10.40 -8.65
CA PHE A 17 35.75 -10.88 -9.59
C PHE A 17 34.59 -11.63 -8.90
N PRO A 18 34.83 -12.60 -7.99
CA PRO A 18 33.73 -13.23 -7.26
C PRO A 18 32.93 -12.25 -6.41
N LEU A 19 33.59 -11.24 -5.82
CA LEU A 19 32.91 -10.26 -4.96
C LEU A 19 31.99 -9.35 -5.77
N VAL A 20 32.43 -8.91 -6.97
CA VAL A 20 31.57 -8.20 -7.93
C VAL A 20 30.41 -9.09 -8.38
N CYS A 21 30.66 -10.37 -8.69
CA CYS A 21 29.60 -11.32 -9.05
C CYS A 21 28.58 -11.51 -7.92
N ILE A 22 29.03 -11.63 -6.66
CA ILE A 22 28.16 -11.74 -5.49
C ILE A 22 27.31 -10.47 -5.33
N VAL A 23 27.92 -9.28 -5.38
CA VAL A 23 27.18 -8.01 -5.26
C VAL A 23 26.14 -7.87 -6.38
N TYR A 24 26.52 -8.18 -7.62
CA TYR A 24 25.60 -8.15 -8.76
C TYR A 24 24.45 -9.16 -8.61
N TYR A 25 24.76 -10.38 -8.17
CA TYR A 25 23.78 -11.43 -7.94
C TYR A 25 22.82 -11.09 -6.80
N THR A 26 23.33 -10.61 -5.66
CA THR A 26 22.53 -10.14 -4.53
C THR A 26 21.63 -8.96 -4.92
N PHE A 27 22.16 -8.01 -5.71
CA PHE A 27 21.36 -6.89 -6.20
C PHE A 27 20.20 -7.34 -7.09
N ASN A 28 20.44 -8.26 -8.02
CA ASN A 28 19.40 -8.80 -8.89
C ASN A 28 18.37 -9.64 -8.14
N LEU A 29 18.81 -10.51 -7.22
CA LEU A 29 17.91 -11.26 -6.35
C LEU A 29 17.01 -10.32 -5.55
N ASN A 30 17.58 -9.29 -4.92
CA ASN A 30 16.82 -8.31 -4.14
C ASN A 30 15.76 -7.60 -5.00
N ARG A 31 16.05 -7.34 -6.28
CA ARG A 31 15.11 -6.72 -7.20
C ARG A 31 13.96 -7.66 -7.58
N GLU A 32 14.23 -8.93 -7.87
CA GLU A 32 13.19 -9.92 -8.15
C GLU A 32 12.29 -10.17 -6.94
N PHE A 33 12.88 -10.33 -5.75
CA PHE A 33 12.14 -10.44 -4.50
C PHE A 33 11.29 -9.18 -4.22
N ALA A 34 11.82 -7.99 -4.50
CA ALA A 34 11.08 -6.75 -4.33
C ALA A 34 9.83 -6.70 -5.24
N LEU A 35 9.93 -7.12 -6.50
CA LEU A 35 8.77 -7.16 -7.41
C LEU A 35 7.70 -8.15 -6.95
N GLY A 36 8.10 -9.36 -6.54
CA GLY A 36 7.16 -10.35 -6.00
C GLY A 36 6.48 -9.87 -4.70
N ALA A 37 7.22 -9.20 -3.82
CA ALA A 37 6.68 -8.61 -2.60
C ALA A 37 5.70 -7.44 -2.89
N ILE A 38 6.00 -6.60 -3.88
CA ILE A 38 5.11 -5.53 -4.37
C ILE A 38 3.80 -6.16 -4.86
N GLU A 39 3.88 -7.14 -5.76
CA GLU A 39 2.71 -7.84 -6.30
C GLU A 39 1.84 -8.47 -5.22
N GLY A 40 2.46 -9.18 -4.27
CA GLY A 40 1.75 -9.79 -3.14
C GLY A 40 1.03 -8.75 -2.27
N THR A 41 1.69 -7.62 -2.01
CA THR A 41 1.15 -6.51 -1.20
C THR A 41 -0.04 -5.85 -1.90
N PHE A 42 0.09 -5.52 -3.18
CA PHE A 42 -1.02 -4.93 -3.95
C PHE A 42 -2.19 -5.91 -4.08
N LYS A 43 -1.94 -7.19 -4.38
CA LYS A 43 -3.02 -8.20 -4.51
C LYS A 43 -3.79 -8.36 -3.21
N SER A 44 -3.08 -8.41 -2.08
CA SER A 44 -3.69 -8.53 -0.75
C SER A 44 -4.44 -7.25 -0.37
N GLY A 45 -3.83 -6.08 -0.59
CA GLY A 45 -4.44 -4.77 -0.35
C GLY A 45 -5.69 -4.54 -1.17
N LEU A 46 -5.67 -4.84 -2.48
CA LEU A 46 -6.83 -4.76 -3.35
C LEU A 46 -7.94 -5.69 -2.87
N LYS A 47 -7.63 -6.96 -2.60
CA LYS A 47 -8.63 -7.92 -2.10
C LYS A 47 -9.28 -7.42 -0.82
N GLN A 48 -8.49 -7.00 0.16
CA GLN A 48 -8.98 -6.48 1.44
C GLN A 48 -9.84 -5.22 1.25
N THR A 49 -9.45 -4.34 0.34
CA THR A 49 -10.16 -3.09 0.06
C THR A 49 -11.48 -3.34 -0.65
N VAL A 50 -11.50 -4.21 -1.66
CA VAL A 50 -12.74 -4.65 -2.31
C VAL A 50 -13.71 -5.17 -1.27
N THR A 51 -13.27 -6.09 -0.40
CA THR A 51 -14.09 -6.63 0.69
C THR A 51 -14.60 -5.54 1.63
N SER A 52 -13.73 -4.61 2.04
CA SER A 52 -14.07 -3.54 2.98
C SER A 52 -15.09 -2.53 2.42
N VAL A 53 -15.14 -2.38 1.10
CA VAL A 53 -16.11 -1.54 0.39
C VAL A 53 -17.39 -2.33 0.08
N SER A 54 -17.31 -3.57 -0.39
CA SER A 54 -18.46 -4.33 -0.90
C SER A 54 -19.33 -4.93 0.19
N GLU A 55 -18.75 -5.58 1.21
CA GLU A 55 -19.54 -6.31 2.23
C GLU A 55 -20.52 -5.43 3.01
N PRO A 56 -20.17 -4.18 3.42
CA PRO A 56 -21.14 -3.30 4.06
C PRO A 56 -22.30 -2.90 3.13
N LEU A 57 -22.02 -2.69 1.85
CA LEU A 57 -23.04 -2.36 0.85
C LEU A 57 -23.95 -3.56 0.60
N GLU A 58 -23.39 -4.77 0.47
CA GLU A 58 -24.15 -6.01 0.33
C GLU A 58 -25.08 -6.25 1.53
N ARG A 59 -24.57 -6.05 2.75
CA ARG A 59 -25.39 -6.11 3.97
C ARG A 59 -26.50 -5.07 3.97
N SER A 60 -26.23 -3.86 3.48
CA SER A 60 -27.25 -2.81 3.30
C SER A 60 -28.36 -3.28 2.38
N GLN A 61 -27.99 -3.86 1.25
CA GLN A 61 -28.93 -4.35 0.23
C GLN A 61 -29.77 -5.51 0.76
N GLY A 62 -29.17 -6.45 1.49
CA GLY A 62 -29.89 -7.54 2.16
C GLY A 62 -30.96 -7.03 3.12
N LEU A 63 -30.61 -6.06 3.97
CA LEU A 63 -31.57 -5.42 4.88
C LEU A 63 -32.68 -4.67 4.13
N MET A 64 -32.35 -3.98 3.05
CA MET A 64 -33.36 -3.29 2.21
C MET A 64 -34.33 -4.26 1.55
N ARG A 65 -33.87 -5.45 1.14
CA ARG A 65 -34.75 -6.52 0.61
C ARG A 65 -35.75 -6.98 1.67
N VAL A 66 -35.30 -7.21 2.90
CA VAL A 66 -36.20 -7.56 4.03
C VAL A 66 -37.24 -6.46 4.26
N VAL A 67 -36.83 -5.18 4.27
CA VAL A 67 -37.78 -4.06 4.40
C VAL A 67 -38.77 -4.02 3.23
N SER A 68 -38.31 -4.36 2.01
CA SER A 68 -39.16 -4.40 0.81
C SER A 68 -40.21 -5.52 0.90
N GLU A 69 -39.81 -6.71 1.36
CA GLU A 69 -40.71 -7.83 1.59
C GLU A 69 -41.75 -7.51 2.66
N VAL A 70 -41.36 -6.86 3.76
CA VAL A 70 -42.31 -6.40 4.79
C VAL A 70 -43.26 -5.36 4.21
N ALA A 71 -42.77 -4.41 3.41
CA ALA A 71 -43.60 -3.41 2.76
C ALA A 71 -44.60 -4.03 1.76
N ALA A 72 -44.17 -5.05 1.02
CA ALA A 72 -45.01 -5.79 0.07
C ALA A 72 -46.14 -6.56 0.79
N ASN A 73 -45.82 -7.25 1.87
CA ASN A 73 -46.78 -8.06 2.64
C ASN A 73 -47.70 -7.22 3.55
N SER A 74 -47.40 -5.94 3.75
CA SER A 74 -48.14 -5.08 4.69
C SER A 74 -48.25 -3.63 4.19
N GLN A 75 -48.79 -3.45 2.99
CA GLN A 75 -48.91 -2.12 2.35
C GLN A 75 -49.62 -1.07 3.21
N LYS A 76 -50.65 -1.46 3.99
CA LYS A 76 -51.33 -0.53 4.91
C LYS A 76 -50.39 -0.05 6.01
N MET A 77 -49.52 -0.93 6.52
CA MET A 77 -48.57 -0.61 7.60
C MET A 77 -47.55 0.44 7.16
N VAL A 78 -47.07 0.40 5.91
CA VAL A 78 -46.11 1.38 5.35
C VAL A 78 -46.57 2.83 5.56
N ARG A 79 -47.88 3.06 5.53
CA ARG A 79 -48.48 4.38 5.70
C ARG A 79 -48.57 4.84 7.16
N LEU A 80 -48.48 3.91 8.10
CA LEU A 80 -48.59 4.19 9.54
C LEU A 80 -47.26 4.65 10.12
N GLU A 81 -47.34 5.47 11.17
CA GLU A 81 -46.15 5.93 11.89
C GLU A 81 -45.33 4.78 12.50
N GLY A 82 -45.99 3.68 12.87
CA GLY A 82 -45.33 2.47 13.38
C GLY A 82 -44.26 1.91 12.42
N PHE A 83 -44.39 2.11 11.11
CA PHE A 83 -43.39 1.67 10.14
C PHE A 83 -42.04 2.38 10.29
N ASN A 84 -42.01 3.56 10.91
CA ASN A 84 -40.76 4.25 11.23
C ASN A 84 -39.86 3.43 12.15
N PHE A 85 -40.40 2.55 13.00
CA PHE A 85 -39.59 1.67 13.84
C PHE A 85 -38.84 0.62 13.02
N ILE A 86 -39.46 0.08 11.95
CA ILE A 86 -38.81 -0.85 11.02
C ILE A 86 -37.68 -0.12 10.29
N LEU A 87 -37.97 1.04 9.71
CA LEU A 87 -36.99 1.86 9.00
C LEU A 87 -35.82 2.26 9.92
N LYS A 88 -36.10 2.72 11.14
CA LYS A 88 -35.07 3.05 12.12
C LYS A 88 -34.23 1.85 12.51
N SER A 89 -34.83 0.68 12.73
CA SER A 89 -34.08 -0.53 13.08
C SER A 89 -33.12 -0.93 11.96
N ALA A 90 -33.58 -0.90 10.70
CA ALA A 90 -32.72 -1.14 9.55
C ALA A 90 -31.55 -0.12 9.49
N LEU A 91 -31.85 1.17 9.72
CA LEU A 91 -30.86 2.24 9.70
C LEU A 91 -29.88 2.20 10.89
N ARG A 92 -30.28 1.67 12.05
CA ARG A 92 -29.39 1.46 13.20
C ARG A 92 -28.42 0.32 12.98
N SER A 93 -28.88 -0.77 12.35
CA SER A 93 -28.04 -1.93 12.01
C SER A 93 -27.03 -1.62 10.90
N ASN A 94 -27.16 -0.47 10.24
CA ASN A 94 -26.29 -0.06 9.17
C ASN A 94 -25.76 1.38 9.33
N LYS A 95 -24.53 1.51 9.83
CA LYS A 95 -23.91 2.81 10.11
C LYS A 95 -23.53 3.61 8.85
N HIS A 96 -23.56 3.00 7.67
CA HIS A 96 -23.13 3.61 6.41
C HIS A 96 -24.28 4.25 5.64
N LEU A 97 -25.51 3.97 6.06
CA LEU A 97 -26.70 4.59 5.51
C LEU A 97 -27.03 5.87 6.29
N ASP A 98 -27.24 6.95 5.56
CA ASP A 98 -27.73 8.22 6.11
C ASP A 98 -29.26 8.15 6.28
N ALA A 99 -29.94 7.59 5.28
CA ALA A 99 -31.41 7.51 5.26
C ALA A 99 -31.88 6.19 4.65
N ILE A 100 -33.06 5.75 5.09
CA ILE A 100 -33.83 4.69 4.47
C ILE A 100 -35.30 5.11 4.39
N TYR A 101 -35.95 4.79 3.28
CA TYR A 101 -37.29 5.26 2.97
C TYR A 101 -38.09 4.29 2.14
N VAL A 102 -39.41 4.46 2.16
CA VAL A 102 -40.34 3.84 1.23
C VAL A 102 -41.00 4.92 0.40
N SER A 103 -41.04 4.73 -0.91
CA SER A 103 -41.76 5.60 -1.84
C SER A 103 -42.68 4.75 -2.71
N LEU A 104 -43.97 5.10 -2.77
CA LEU A 104 -44.99 4.35 -3.50
C LEU A 104 -45.40 5.07 -4.79
N GLU A 105 -46.02 4.32 -5.70
CA GLU A 105 -46.46 4.81 -7.01
C GLU A 105 -47.46 5.98 -6.93
N ASP A 106 -48.28 6.03 -5.88
CA ASP A 106 -49.24 7.11 -5.62
C ASP A 106 -48.61 8.38 -5.05
N GLY A 107 -47.28 8.42 -4.98
CA GLY A 107 -46.49 9.54 -4.46
C GLY A 107 -46.23 9.49 -2.97
N TYR A 108 -46.84 8.57 -2.21
CA TYR A 108 -46.59 8.46 -0.79
C TYR A 108 -45.09 8.22 -0.53
N HIS A 109 -44.51 8.98 0.40
CA HIS A 109 -43.11 8.85 0.77
C HIS A 109 -42.96 8.90 2.29
N ARG A 110 -42.22 7.95 2.87
CA ARG A 110 -41.88 7.92 4.29
C ARG A 110 -40.40 7.64 4.45
N VAL A 111 -39.69 8.48 5.19
CA VAL A 111 -38.25 8.38 5.39
C VAL A 111 -37.87 8.50 6.85
N VAL A 112 -36.86 7.74 7.25
CA VAL A 112 -36.09 7.97 8.48
C VAL A 112 -34.67 8.31 8.08
N THR A 113 -34.11 9.34 8.71
CA THR A 113 -32.76 9.83 8.45
C THR A 113 -32.01 10.04 9.75
N ARG A 114 -30.74 9.61 9.75
CA ARG A 114 -29.76 9.93 10.79
C ARG A 114 -29.27 11.36 10.55
N VAL A 115 -29.10 12.13 11.63
CA VAL A 115 -28.55 13.47 11.54
C VAL A 115 -27.06 13.43 11.80
N ASP A 116 -26.26 13.90 10.83
CA ASP A 116 -24.82 14.07 10.97
C ASP A 116 -24.46 15.49 11.45
N SER A 117 -23.18 15.72 11.75
CA SER A 117 -22.68 17.03 12.20
C SER A 117 -22.88 18.11 11.14
N TYR A 118 -22.67 17.80 9.86
CA TYR A 118 -22.85 18.74 8.77
C TYR A 118 -24.30 19.26 8.71
N ARG A 119 -25.27 18.36 8.79
CA ARG A 119 -26.69 18.71 8.75
C ARG A 119 -27.11 19.51 9.98
N ARG A 120 -26.55 19.21 11.16
CA ARG A 120 -26.71 20.04 12.38
C ARG A 120 -26.24 21.47 12.18
N ASN A 121 -25.22 21.68 11.38
CA ASN A 121 -24.63 23.00 11.17
C ASN A 121 -25.27 23.78 10.01
N THR A 122 -25.88 23.08 9.04
CA THR A 122 -26.40 23.70 7.81
C THR A 122 -27.91 23.95 7.83
N ASP A 123 -28.69 23.09 8.48
CA ASP A 123 -30.13 23.29 8.63
C ASP A 123 -30.42 24.18 9.84
N LYS A 124 -30.47 25.51 9.63
CA LYS A 124 -30.76 26.50 10.68
C LYS A 124 -32.15 26.31 11.34
N GLY A 125 -33.08 25.60 10.68
CA GLY A 125 -34.40 25.29 11.23
C GLY A 125 -34.42 24.04 12.11
N MET A 126 -33.34 23.25 12.11
CA MET A 126 -33.23 22.03 12.89
C MET A 126 -32.76 22.33 14.32
N PRO A 127 -33.44 21.81 15.36
CA PRO A 127 -32.95 21.93 16.72
C PRO A 127 -31.57 21.30 16.90
N ALA A 128 -30.66 21.97 17.62
CA ALA A 128 -29.27 21.54 17.78
C ALA A 128 -29.10 20.13 18.34
N LYS A 129 -29.99 19.69 19.22
CA LYS A 129 -29.96 18.36 19.85
C LYS A 129 -30.54 17.23 18.97
N THR A 130 -30.86 17.49 17.70
CA THR A 130 -31.46 16.47 16.83
C THR A 130 -30.43 15.40 16.45
N GLU A 131 -30.79 14.13 16.69
CA GLU A 131 -30.02 12.95 16.26
C GLU A 131 -30.73 12.17 15.14
N TRP A 132 -32.06 12.24 15.08
CA TRP A 132 -32.86 11.56 14.06
C TRP A 132 -33.95 12.46 13.52
N THR A 133 -34.32 12.24 12.26
CA THR A 133 -35.54 12.80 11.68
C THR A 133 -36.41 11.70 11.09
N SER A 134 -37.72 11.87 11.15
CA SER A 134 -38.65 11.15 10.30
C SER A 134 -39.45 12.15 9.48
N SER A 135 -39.79 11.81 8.24
CA SER A 135 -40.69 12.65 7.45
C SER A 135 -41.61 11.85 6.56
N VAL A 136 -42.77 12.44 6.26
CA VAL A 136 -43.82 11.85 5.43
C VAL A 136 -44.29 12.87 4.41
N ILE A 137 -44.54 12.39 3.19
CA ILE A 137 -45.27 13.10 2.14
C ILE A 137 -46.49 12.25 1.78
N GLU A 138 -47.67 12.85 1.82
CA GLU A 138 -48.94 12.18 1.51
C GLU A 138 -49.09 11.86 0.02
N PRO A 139 -50.01 10.97 -0.40
CA PRO A 139 -50.28 10.67 -1.81
C PRO A 139 -50.73 11.88 -2.64
N PHE A 140 -50.64 11.79 -3.97
CA PHE A 140 -51.18 12.81 -4.89
C PHE A 140 -52.70 12.93 -4.85
N THR A 141 -53.39 11.84 -4.52
CA THR A 141 -54.87 11.75 -4.56
C THR A 141 -55.57 12.42 -3.39
N VAL A 142 -54.84 12.95 -2.41
CA VAL A 142 -55.42 13.67 -1.27
C VAL A 142 -55.85 15.07 -1.75
N ALA A 143 -57.11 15.18 -2.17
CA ALA A 143 -57.71 16.43 -2.64
C ALA A 143 -57.62 17.56 -1.58
N GLY A 144 -57.31 18.77 -2.03
CA GLY A 144 -57.33 19.99 -1.19
C GLY A 144 -56.13 20.20 -0.26
N VAL A 145 -55.12 19.30 -0.28
CA VAL A 145 -53.90 19.46 0.52
C VAL A 145 -52.73 19.80 -0.39
N TYR A 146 -52.19 21.02 -0.30
CA TYR A 146 -50.83 21.30 -0.78
C TYR A 146 -49.92 20.26 -0.14
N ARG A 147 -49.31 19.38 -0.95
CA ARG A 147 -48.45 18.32 -0.44
C ARG A 147 -47.28 18.98 0.28
N LYS A 148 -47.24 18.80 1.60
CA LYS A 148 -46.15 19.26 2.45
C LYS A 148 -45.46 18.04 3.05
N ARG A 149 -44.14 18.09 3.09
CA ARG A 149 -43.33 17.15 3.84
C ARG A 149 -43.48 17.50 5.31
N LYS A 150 -44.08 16.59 6.08
CA LYS A 150 -44.22 16.71 7.53
C LYS A 150 -42.99 16.09 8.18
N ILE A 151 -42.21 16.86 8.91
CA ILE A 151 -40.94 16.44 9.53
C ILE A 151 -41.10 16.39 11.05
N LYS A 152 -40.58 15.33 11.67
CA LYS A 152 -40.39 15.23 13.13
C LYS A 152 -38.90 15.13 13.45
N TYR A 153 -38.45 15.92 14.41
CA TYR A 153 -37.07 15.94 14.91
C TYR A 153 -37.02 15.22 16.27
N TYR A 154 -36.03 14.35 16.44
CA TYR A 154 -35.87 13.55 17.65
C TYR A 154 -34.48 13.79 18.25
N ALA A 155 -34.42 14.12 19.55
CA ALA A 155 -33.14 14.12 20.28
C ALA A 155 -32.64 12.71 20.53
N GLN A 156 -33.57 11.86 20.93
CA GLN A 156 -33.39 10.42 21.06
C GLN A 156 -34.70 9.79 20.64
N TRP A 157 -34.69 8.65 19.99
CA TRP A 157 -35.95 8.02 19.60
C TRP A 157 -36.55 7.26 20.79
N PRO A 158 -37.84 7.44 21.14
CA PRO A 158 -38.89 8.14 20.39
C PRO A 158 -39.21 9.59 20.84
N LEU A 159 -38.37 10.23 21.66
CA LEU A 159 -38.54 11.61 22.13
C LEU A 159 -38.47 12.65 20.99
N VAL A 160 -39.64 13.15 20.58
CA VAL A 160 -39.78 14.24 19.60
C VAL A 160 -39.52 15.58 20.28
N ILE A 161 -38.61 16.37 19.73
CA ILE A 161 -38.23 17.70 20.25
C ILE A 161 -38.77 18.85 19.41
N SER A 162 -39.12 18.60 18.14
CA SER A 162 -39.72 19.61 17.27
C SER A 162 -40.44 18.97 16.08
N ARG A 163 -41.26 19.77 15.38
CA ARG A 163 -41.96 19.41 14.15
C ARG A 163 -41.86 20.56 13.15
N ALA A 164 -41.73 20.26 11.87
CA ALA A 164 -41.73 21.25 10.80
C ALA A 164 -42.56 20.76 9.60
N GLN A 165 -42.87 21.68 8.71
CA GLN A 165 -43.44 21.40 7.40
C GLN A 165 -42.61 22.10 6.32
N GLN A 166 -42.40 21.42 5.20
CA GLN A 166 -41.67 21.93 4.05
C GLN A 166 -42.50 21.69 2.78
N GLU A 167 -42.53 22.66 1.86
CA GLU A 167 -43.18 22.48 0.56
C GLU A 167 -42.49 21.36 -0.24
N THR A 168 -43.27 20.55 -0.98
CA THR A 168 -42.75 19.43 -1.79
C THR A 168 -42.81 19.67 -3.30
N ASP A 169 -43.27 20.85 -3.70
CA ASP A 169 -43.53 21.30 -5.06
C ASP A 169 -42.36 21.15 -6.04
N LYS A 170 -41.12 20.98 -5.54
CA LYS A 170 -39.92 20.81 -6.38
C LYS A 170 -39.32 19.41 -6.39
N LEU A 171 -39.81 18.45 -5.59
CA LEU A 171 -39.15 17.14 -5.46
C LEU A 171 -40.13 15.96 -5.53
N ASP A 172 -40.21 15.32 -6.70
CA ASP A 172 -40.82 13.99 -6.85
C ASP A 172 -39.74 12.91 -6.75
N ILE A 173 -39.80 12.10 -5.69
CA ILE A 173 -38.87 10.98 -5.47
C ILE A 173 -38.94 9.94 -6.60
N ARG A 174 -40.09 9.84 -7.28
CA ARG A 174 -40.29 8.90 -8.39
C ARG A 174 -39.55 9.31 -9.66
N ALA A 175 -39.14 10.57 -9.77
CA ALA A 175 -38.33 11.07 -10.86
C ALA A 175 -36.82 10.83 -10.62
N LEU A 176 -36.42 10.37 -9.42
CA LEU A 176 -35.03 10.07 -9.13
C LEU A 176 -34.61 8.77 -9.82
N ASP A 177 -33.37 8.75 -10.33
CA ASP A 177 -32.84 7.67 -11.15
C ASP A 177 -32.98 6.29 -10.49
N HIS A 178 -32.65 6.18 -9.20
CA HIS A 178 -32.77 4.90 -8.49
C HIS A 178 -34.21 4.38 -8.35
N TYR A 179 -35.22 5.26 -8.40
CA TYR A 179 -36.62 4.85 -8.46
C TYR A 179 -36.99 4.37 -9.85
N VAL A 180 -36.71 5.19 -10.87
CA VAL A 180 -37.02 4.90 -12.26
C VAL A 180 -36.39 3.58 -12.70
N ARG A 181 -35.10 3.41 -12.42
CA ARG A 181 -34.35 2.22 -12.83
C ARG A 181 -34.75 0.96 -12.08
N ALA A 182 -35.06 1.06 -10.79
CA ALA A 182 -35.58 -0.08 -10.04
C ALA A 182 -36.97 -0.50 -10.53
N LYS A 183 -37.81 0.46 -10.94
CA LYS A 183 -39.13 0.22 -11.56
C LYS A 183 -39.00 -0.44 -12.93
N GLU A 184 -38.22 0.15 -13.83
CA GLU A 184 -38.01 -0.35 -15.20
C GLU A 184 -37.47 -1.78 -15.21
N LYS A 185 -36.50 -2.06 -14.34
CA LYS A 185 -35.80 -3.34 -14.33
C LYS A 185 -36.37 -4.36 -13.35
N GLN A 186 -37.32 -3.94 -12.49
CA GLN A 186 -37.90 -4.75 -11.42
C GLN A 186 -36.85 -5.49 -10.57
N GLN A 187 -35.70 -4.85 -10.37
CA GLN A 187 -34.58 -5.40 -9.59
C GLN A 187 -33.90 -4.29 -8.82
N LEU A 188 -33.03 -4.69 -7.88
CA LEU A 188 -32.17 -3.76 -7.17
C LEU A 188 -31.35 -2.90 -8.14
N TYR A 189 -31.31 -1.60 -7.87
CA TYR A 189 -30.51 -0.66 -8.62
C TYR A 189 -29.67 0.22 -7.69
N ILE A 190 -28.42 0.48 -8.10
CA ILE A 190 -27.49 1.36 -7.41
C ILE A 190 -27.24 2.53 -8.37
N GLY A 191 -27.62 3.73 -7.92
CA GLY A 191 -27.44 4.95 -8.68
C GLY A 191 -25.99 5.46 -8.68
N PRO A 192 -25.69 6.43 -9.56
CA PRO A 192 -24.40 7.10 -9.55
C PRO A 192 -24.19 7.89 -8.24
N ILE A 193 -22.96 8.33 -8.01
CA ILE A 193 -22.66 9.29 -6.96
C ILE A 193 -23.25 10.65 -7.35
N VAL A 194 -24.15 11.16 -6.52
CA VAL A 194 -24.81 12.45 -6.74
C VAL A 194 -24.79 13.27 -5.46
N ALA A 195 -24.91 14.60 -5.58
CA ALA A 195 -25.20 15.44 -4.43
C ALA A 195 -26.63 15.14 -3.95
N ASN A 196 -26.79 14.89 -2.66
CA ASN A 196 -28.09 14.70 -2.05
C ASN A 196 -28.87 16.03 -2.11
N PRO A 197 -30.06 16.08 -2.75
CA PRO A 197 -30.81 17.33 -2.91
C PRO A 197 -31.27 17.94 -1.57
N HIS A 198 -31.31 17.15 -0.49
CA HIS A 198 -31.70 17.64 0.83
C HIS A 198 -30.52 18.05 1.70
N THR A 199 -29.34 17.45 1.49
CA THR A 199 -28.21 17.63 2.41
C THR A 199 -26.95 18.18 1.74
N GLY A 200 -26.88 18.24 0.42
CA GLY A 200 -25.66 18.62 -0.32
C GLY A 200 -24.54 17.57 -0.31
N ASN A 201 -24.51 16.66 0.69
CA ASN A 201 -23.52 15.59 0.77
C ASN A 201 -23.57 14.68 -0.47
N LYS A 202 -22.40 14.21 -0.92
CA LYS A 202 -22.32 13.17 -1.94
C LYS A 202 -22.86 11.86 -1.38
N ILE A 203 -23.77 11.23 -2.11
CA ILE A 203 -24.41 9.98 -1.74
C ILE A 203 -24.45 9.00 -2.92
N ILE A 204 -24.58 7.73 -2.61
CA ILE A 204 -25.08 6.72 -3.53
C ILE A 204 -26.50 6.35 -3.11
N SER A 205 -27.46 6.49 -4.02
CA SER A 205 -28.83 6.06 -3.76
C SER A 205 -29.04 4.63 -4.27
N ILE A 206 -29.57 3.77 -3.41
CA ILE A 206 -29.95 2.39 -3.73
C ILE A 206 -31.48 2.33 -3.79
N GLY A 207 -32.03 1.66 -4.80
CA GLY A 207 -33.45 1.37 -4.93
C GLY A 207 -33.71 -0.14 -4.98
N VAL A 208 -34.55 -0.65 -4.09
CA VAL A 208 -35.05 -2.04 -4.10
C VAL A 208 -36.55 -2.01 -4.40
N PRO A 209 -37.03 -2.68 -5.46
CA PRO A 209 -38.43 -2.65 -5.83
C PRO A 209 -39.30 -3.36 -4.80
N ILE A 210 -40.50 -2.82 -4.57
CA ILE A 210 -41.57 -3.43 -3.79
C ILE A 210 -42.55 -4.07 -4.76
N MET A 211 -42.57 -5.40 -4.78
CA MET A 211 -43.41 -6.20 -5.66
C MET A 211 -44.55 -6.82 -4.87
N VAL A 212 -45.79 -6.52 -5.26
CA VAL A 212 -47.01 -7.14 -4.69
C VAL A 212 -47.68 -7.92 -5.81
N GLU A 213 -47.81 -9.23 -5.64
CA GLU A 213 -48.41 -10.12 -6.65
C GLU A 213 -47.77 -9.95 -8.04
N GLY A 214 -46.44 -9.80 -8.08
CA GLY A 214 -45.69 -9.58 -9.32
C GLY A 214 -45.80 -8.16 -9.91
N LYS A 215 -46.60 -7.27 -9.31
CA LYS A 215 -46.75 -5.88 -9.75
C LYS A 215 -45.86 -4.95 -8.93
N PHE A 216 -45.15 -4.05 -9.61
CA PHE A 216 -44.42 -2.97 -8.96
C PHE A 216 -45.38 -1.98 -8.27
N THR A 217 -45.12 -1.66 -7.00
CA THR A 217 -45.95 -0.74 -6.20
C THR A 217 -45.17 0.41 -5.57
N GLY A 218 -43.85 0.37 -5.65
CA GLY A 218 -42.95 1.37 -5.09
C GLY A 218 -41.53 0.83 -4.92
N ILE A 219 -40.70 1.56 -4.17
CA ILE A 219 -39.37 1.13 -3.78
C ILE A 219 -39.14 1.27 -2.27
N VAL A 220 -38.25 0.45 -1.74
CA VAL A 220 -37.42 0.81 -0.59
C VAL A 220 -36.16 1.48 -1.13
N GLY A 221 -35.91 2.72 -0.74
CA GLY A 221 -34.71 3.45 -1.09
C GLY A 221 -33.81 3.69 0.11
N ALA A 222 -32.51 3.81 -0.13
CA ALA A 222 -31.55 4.20 0.89
C ALA A 222 -30.45 5.07 0.30
N ASN A 223 -29.90 5.96 1.13
CA ASN A 223 -28.76 6.79 0.77
C ASN A 223 -27.54 6.34 1.56
N VAL A 224 -26.49 5.95 0.85
CA VAL A 224 -25.18 5.62 1.40
C VAL A 224 -24.32 6.87 1.45
N ASN A 225 -23.69 7.13 2.59
CA ASN A 225 -22.75 8.25 2.74
C ASN A 225 -21.43 7.94 2.04
N ILE A 226 -20.99 8.81 1.14
CA ILE A 226 -19.71 8.64 0.43
C ILE A 226 -18.49 8.75 1.35
N ASN A 227 -18.58 9.53 2.42
CA ASN A 227 -17.47 9.71 3.37
C ASN A 227 -17.04 8.36 3.97
N TYR A 228 -17.97 7.41 4.10
CA TYR A 228 -17.61 6.07 4.54
C TYR A 228 -16.66 5.39 3.55
N ILE A 229 -17.01 5.41 2.26
CA ILE A 229 -16.21 4.77 1.20
C ILE A 229 -14.85 5.47 1.11
N GLU A 230 -14.81 6.80 1.10
CA GLU A 230 -13.55 7.57 1.07
C GLU A 230 -12.65 7.26 2.27
N ASN A 231 -13.20 7.20 3.48
CA ASN A 231 -12.44 6.80 4.67
C ASN A 231 -11.91 5.36 4.56
N THR A 232 -12.69 4.45 4.01
CA THR A 232 -12.22 3.08 3.73
C THR A 232 -11.06 3.10 2.74
N LEU A 233 -11.16 3.85 1.63
CA LEU A 233 -10.07 3.99 0.66
C LEU A 233 -8.81 4.60 1.30
N ASN A 234 -8.95 5.61 2.17
CA ASN A 234 -7.86 6.22 2.93
C ASN A 234 -7.13 5.21 3.83
N ASN A 235 -7.89 4.37 4.53
CA ASN A 235 -7.33 3.37 5.45
C ASN A 235 -6.77 2.14 4.73
N SER A 236 -7.08 1.99 3.44
CA SER A 236 -6.68 0.88 2.58
C SER A 236 -5.36 1.11 1.82
N LYS A 237 -4.69 2.24 2.06
CA LYS A 237 -3.39 2.53 1.44
C LYS A 237 -2.34 1.50 1.86
N ILE A 238 -1.67 0.93 0.87
CA ILE A 238 -0.60 -0.07 1.08
C ILE A 238 0.77 0.56 1.41
N THR A 239 0.95 1.84 1.07
CA THR A 239 2.10 2.68 1.43
C THR A 239 1.60 4.09 1.75
N GLU A 240 2.42 4.90 2.40
CA GLU A 240 2.05 6.28 2.79
C GLU A 240 1.62 7.13 1.59
N ASN A 241 2.32 7.02 0.47
CA ASN A 241 2.05 7.77 -0.75
C ASN A 241 1.15 7.03 -1.74
N ALA A 242 0.59 5.87 -1.35
CA ALA A 242 -0.35 5.15 -2.18
C ALA A 242 -1.65 5.93 -2.37
N ILE A 243 -2.18 5.83 -3.59
CA ILE A 243 -3.48 6.34 -3.97
C ILE A 243 -4.35 5.14 -4.33
N VAL A 244 -5.47 5.01 -3.63
CA VAL A 244 -6.53 4.04 -3.90
C VAL A 244 -7.70 4.79 -4.48
N SER A 245 -8.23 4.35 -5.62
CA SER A 245 -9.30 5.06 -6.34
C SER A 245 -10.34 4.09 -6.87
N ILE A 246 -11.60 4.52 -6.88
CA ILE A 246 -12.66 3.86 -7.64
C ILE A 246 -12.84 4.63 -8.93
N VAL A 247 -12.79 3.94 -10.06
CA VAL A 247 -12.95 4.53 -11.40
C VAL A 247 -14.06 3.83 -12.17
N ASN A 248 -14.60 4.50 -13.18
CA ASN A 248 -15.46 3.84 -14.16
C ASN A 248 -14.64 3.14 -15.26
N THR A 249 -15.30 2.34 -16.10
CA THR A 249 -14.66 1.66 -17.25
C THR A 249 -14.02 2.60 -18.28
N ARG A 250 -14.31 3.91 -18.27
CA ARG A 250 -13.68 4.91 -19.13
C ARG A 250 -12.40 5.51 -18.52
N GLY A 251 -12.04 5.12 -17.30
CA GLY A 251 -10.88 5.65 -16.57
C GLY A 251 -11.14 7.01 -15.91
N ASP A 252 -12.41 7.40 -15.75
CA ASP A 252 -12.76 8.61 -15.00
C ASP A 252 -12.76 8.27 -13.50
N VAL A 253 -12.02 9.04 -12.69
CA VAL A 253 -11.99 8.83 -11.24
C VAL A 253 -13.33 9.23 -10.61
N ILE A 254 -13.92 8.30 -9.86
CA ILE A 254 -15.19 8.48 -9.16
C ILE A 254 -14.94 8.86 -7.69
N LEU A 255 -14.07 8.13 -6.99
CA LEU A 255 -13.63 8.39 -5.61
C LEU A 255 -12.14 8.09 -5.45
N HIS A 256 -11.48 8.70 -4.45
CA HIS A 256 -10.07 8.42 -4.16
C HIS A 256 -9.70 8.59 -2.68
N SER A 257 -8.60 7.96 -2.29
CA SER A 257 -8.01 7.94 -0.94
C SER A 257 -7.20 9.20 -0.60
N ARG A 258 -7.57 10.37 -1.11
CA ARG A 258 -6.99 11.60 -0.61
C ARG A 258 -8.14 12.52 -0.27
N ASP A 259 -8.41 12.61 1.02
CA ASP A 259 -9.38 13.55 1.56
C ASP A 259 -8.72 14.94 1.59
N VAL A 260 -8.76 15.61 0.44
CA VAL A 260 -8.32 17.00 0.29
C VAL A 260 -9.11 17.90 1.26
N GLN A 261 -10.31 17.52 1.73
CA GLN A 261 -11.05 18.36 2.68
C GLN A 261 -10.37 18.42 4.06
N LYS A 262 -9.76 17.34 4.55
CA LYS A 262 -9.09 17.33 5.86
C LYS A 262 -7.76 18.07 5.90
N GLU A 263 -7.06 18.11 4.77
CA GLU A 263 -5.76 18.77 4.67
C GLU A 263 -5.92 20.29 4.62
N TYR A 264 -7.00 20.78 4.00
CA TYR A 264 -7.32 22.20 3.86
C TYR A 264 -8.29 22.76 4.91
N ALA A 265 -8.98 21.92 5.70
CA ALA A 265 -9.80 22.36 6.85
C ALA A 265 -8.96 22.88 8.04
N LYS A 266 -7.63 22.95 7.91
CA LYS A 266 -6.74 23.60 8.89
C LYS A 266 -6.52 25.09 8.64
N ASP A 267 -6.93 25.62 7.48
CA ASP A 267 -6.81 27.04 7.16
C ASP A 267 -8.20 27.70 7.14
N GLU A 268 -8.53 28.44 8.20
CA GLU A 268 -9.83 29.09 8.40
C GLU A 268 -10.09 30.31 7.49
N GLU A 269 -9.14 30.73 6.66
CA GLU A 269 -9.28 31.93 5.85
C GLU A 269 -8.86 31.72 4.39
N ARG A 270 -9.80 31.22 3.57
CA ARG A 270 -10.00 31.65 2.17
C ARG A 270 -11.17 30.92 1.55
N ASN A 271 -11.62 31.45 0.42
CA ASN A 271 -12.60 30.92 -0.54
C ASN A 271 -12.22 29.48 -1.00
N THR A 272 -12.36 28.52 -0.08
CA THR A 272 -11.70 27.20 -0.08
C THR A 272 -12.39 26.20 -0.99
N LEU A 273 -13.66 26.43 -1.35
CA LEU A 273 -14.45 25.55 -2.21
C LEU A 273 -14.01 25.57 -3.68
N GLU A 274 -13.59 26.71 -4.22
CA GLU A 274 -13.11 26.82 -5.61
C GLU A 274 -11.70 26.22 -5.76
N ILE A 275 -10.79 26.55 -4.83
CA ILE A 275 -9.43 25.96 -4.80
C ILE A 275 -9.51 24.45 -4.54
N TYR A 276 -10.43 24.00 -3.67
CA TYR A 276 -10.74 22.58 -3.43
C TYR A 276 -11.18 21.84 -4.70
N ASN A 277 -12.11 22.43 -5.44
CA ASN A 277 -12.62 21.80 -6.66
C ASN A 277 -11.56 21.75 -7.75
N ASP A 278 -10.71 22.79 -7.86
CA ASP A 278 -9.63 22.86 -8.83
C ASP A 278 -8.52 21.84 -8.54
N ASP A 279 -8.11 21.67 -7.28
CA ASP A 279 -7.02 20.75 -6.92
C ASP A 279 -7.48 19.29 -6.97
N ALA A 280 -8.71 19.01 -6.51
CA ALA A 280 -9.36 17.72 -6.72
C ALA A 280 -9.54 17.41 -8.22
N ALA A 281 -9.89 18.40 -9.04
CA ALA A 281 -10.00 18.25 -10.49
C ALA A 281 -8.63 18.02 -11.15
N ARG A 282 -7.56 18.71 -10.71
CA ARG A 282 -6.18 18.48 -11.19
C ARG A 282 -5.70 17.09 -10.83
N GLN A 283 -5.88 16.66 -9.59
CA GLN A 283 -5.48 15.32 -9.14
C GLN A 283 -6.28 14.24 -9.86
N LYS A 284 -7.58 14.43 -10.05
CA LYS A 284 -8.43 13.57 -10.87
C LYS A 284 -7.96 13.52 -12.32
N THR A 285 -7.57 14.65 -12.90
CA THR A 285 -7.04 14.72 -14.28
C THR A 285 -5.71 13.97 -14.39
N TYR A 286 -4.80 14.16 -13.45
CA TYR A 286 -3.51 13.46 -13.37
C TYR A 286 -3.68 11.95 -13.15
N LEU A 287 -4.54 11.53 -12.24
CA LEU A 287 -4.85 10.12 -12.02
C LEU A 287 -5.51 9.52 -13.26
N SER A 288 -6.46 10.22 -13.87
CA SER A 288 -7.09 9.79 -15.11
C SER A 288 -6.10 9.69 -16.26
N SER A 289 -5.08 10.55 -16.37
CA SER A 289 -4.05 10.42 -17.42
C SER A 289 -3.20 9.16 -17.20
N ILE A 290 -2.75 8.91 -15.97
CA ILE A 290 -2.02 7.67 -15.62
C ILE A 290 -2.86 6.43 -15.91
N ILE A 291 -4.16 6.46 -15.55
CA ILE A 291 -5.07 5.34 -15.68
C ILE A 291 -5.45 5.09 -17.15
N LYS A 292 -5.61 6.14 -17.96
CA LYS A 292 -5.95 6.05 -19.40
C LYS A 292 -4.77 5.62 -20.26
N GLU A 293 -3.55 6.06 -19.93
CA GLU A 293 -2.32 5.51 -20.53
C GLU A 293 -2.15 4.01 -20.16
N GLY A 294 -2.73 3.60 -19.04
CA GLY A 294 -2.92 2.23 -18.56
C GLY A 294 -3.86 1.37 -19.41
N SER A 295 -3.35 0.53 -20.31
CA SER A 295 -4.17 -0.53 -20.98
C SER A 295 -4.99 -1.32 -19.96
N ARG A 296 -6.27 -1.60 -20.27
CA ARG A 296 -7.17 -2.41 -19.43
C ARG A 296 -6.53 -3.79 -19.18
N GLY A 297 -6.37 -4.18 -17.91
CA GLY A 297 -6.11 -5.58 -17.52
C GLY A 297 -4.77 -5.88 -16.85
N ASP A 298 -3.72 -5.07 -17.01
CA ASP A 298 -2.37 -5.51 -16.62
C ASP A 298 -1.76 -4.77 -15.42
N ASN A 299 -1.28 -5.58 -14.47
CA ASN A 299 -0.38 -5.17 -13.39
C ASN A 299 0.94 -4.72 -14.02
N ARG A 300 1.38 -3.47 -13.81
CA ARG A 300 2.63 -3.03 -14.42
C ARG A 300 3.28 -1.86 -13.69
N LEU A 301 4.59 -1.75 -13.91
CA LEU A 301 5.33 -0.52 -13.63
C LEU A 301 4.95 0.52 -14.69
N VAL A 302 4.51 1.68 -14.24
CA VAL A 302 4.23 2.85 -15.07
C VAL A 302 5.19 3.97 -14.70
N LYS A 303 5.63 4.75 -15.67
CA LYS A 303 6.41 5.95 -15.38
C LYS A 303 5.43 7.07 -15.03
N PHE A 304 5.58 7.66 -13.85
CA PHE A 304 4.81 8.85 -13.51
C PHE A 304 5.34 10.03 -14.32
N ASN A 305 4.43 10.76 -14.96
CA ASN A 305 4.74 11.98 -15.71
C ASN A 305 4.62 13.22 -14.79
N SER A 306 5.03 13.07 -13.53
CA SER A 306 5.15 14.16 -12.55
C SER A 306 6.53 14.81 -12.65
N GLU A 307 6.65 16.07 -12.26
CA GLU A 307 7.94 16.80 -12.17
C GLU A 307 8.99 16.01 -11.35
N GLU A 308 8.52 15.20 -10.40
CA GLU A 308 9.29 14.10 -9.80
C GLU A 308 9.23 12.85 -10.69
N LYS A 309 10.28 12.66 -11.50
CA LYS A 309 10.50 11.52 -12.41
C LYS A 309 10.56 10.17 -11.67
N GLY A 310 9.43 9.68 -11.17
CA GLY A 310 9.30 8.43 -10.44
C GLY A 310 8.72 7.28 -11.26
N LEU A 311 9.19 6.05 -11.03
CA LEU A 311 8.44 4.84 -11.41
C LEU A 311 7.32 4.60 -10.39
N GLY A 312 6.18 4.14 -10.87
CA GLY A 312 5.01 3.76 -10.08
C GLY A 312 4.59 2.34 -10.37
N TYR A 313 3.96 1.70 -9.41
CA TYR A 313 3.28 0.42 -9.62
C TYR A 313 1.77 0.65 -9.59
N ILE A 314 1.06 0.11 -10.58
CA ILE A 314 -0.40 0.18 -10.67
C ILE A 314 -1.00 -1.22 -10.72
N GLN A 315 -2.05 -1.44 -9.93
CA GLN A 315 -2.89 -2.61 -10.03
C GLN A 315 -4.36 -2.22 -9.98
N ARG A 316 -5.20 -2.96 -10.74
CA ARG A 316 -6.64 -2.73 -10.82
C ARG A 316 -7.42 -4.03 -10.65
N VAL A 317 -8.63 -3.93 -10.13
CA VAL A 317 -9.58 -5.05 -10.03
C VAL A 317 -11.00 -4.56 -10.23
N THR A 318 -11.80 -5.30 -10.97
CA THR A 318 -13.24 -5.00 -11.13
C THR A 318 -13.95 -5.12 -9.79
N LEU A 319 -14.73 -4.12 -9.43
CA LEU A 319 -15.55 -4.15 -8.23
C LEU A 319 -16.78 -5.04 -8.47
N PRO A 320 -17.27 -5.73 -7.41
CA PRO A 320 -18.50 -6.51 -7.54
C PRO A 320 -19.68 -5.58 -7.82
N ALA A 321 -20.70 -6.13 -8.50
CA ALA A 321 -21.92 -5.39 -8.86
C ALA A 321 -22.68 -4.81 -7.66
N SER A 322 -22.41 -5.32 -6.45
CA SER A 322 -22.92 -4.81 -5.19
C SER A 322 -22.39 -3.41 -4.82
N VAL A 323 -21.27 -2.98 -5.37
CA VAL A 323 -20.76 -1.61 -5.21
C VAL A 323 -21.33 -0.70 -6.31
N GLY A 324 -21.39 -1.22 -7.52
CA GLY A 324 -21.91 -0.54 -8.71
C GLY A 324 -21.49 -1.28 -9.97
N LYS A 325 -22.18 -1.00 -11.08
CA LYS A 325 -21.79 -1.57 -12.38
C LYS A 325 -20.64 -0.78 -12.99
N ASP A 326 -19.77 -1.49 -13.71
CA ASP A 326 -18.71 -0.88 -14.53
C ASP A 326 -17.72 -0.02 -13.70
N LEU A 327 -17.46 -0.46 -12.47
CA LEU A 327 -16.50 0.16 -11.56
C LEU A 327 -15.28 -0.72 -11.36
N GLU A 328 -14.11 -0.09 -11.28
CA GLU A 328 -12.84 -0.74 -10.96
C GLU A 328 -12.22 -0.05 -9.75
N LEU A 329 -11.61 -0.83 -8.86
CA LEU A 329 -10.73 -0.34 -7.82
C LEU A 329 -9.30 -0.35 -8.35
N ILE A 330 -8.62 0.79 -8.26
CA ILE A 330 -7.25 0.98 -8.69
C ILE A 330 -6.41 1.37 -7.50
N MET A 331 -5.24 0.75 -7.36
CA MET A 331 -4.19 1.17 -6.45
C MET A 331 -2.97 1.60 -7.24
N VAL A 332 -2.40 2.73 -6.86
CA VAL A 332 -1.19 3.31 -7.44
C VAL A 332 -0.25 3.65 -6.29
N ALA A 333 1.00 3.21 -6.36
CA ALA A 333 2.00 3.60 -5.37
C ALA A 333 3.37 3.87 -6.02
N PRO A 334 4.15 4.83 -5.50
CA PRO A 334 5.53 5.04 -5.91
C PRO A 334 6.40 3.81 -5.72
N TYR A 335 7.18 3.45 -6.73
CA TYR A 335 8.15 2.34 -6.66
C TYR A 335 9.17 2.57 -5.53
N GLN A 336 9.54 3.83 -5.30
CA GLN A 336 10.44 4.23 -4.22
C GLN A 336 9.90 3.90 -2.82
N ASP A 337 8.59 3.80 -2.60
CA ASP A 337 8.02 3.46 -1.30
C ASP A 337 8.41 2.03 -0.88
N PHE A 338 8.57 1.13 -1.86
CA PHE A 338 8.97 -0.25 -1.62
C PHE A 338 10.48 -0.44 -1.62
N VAL A 339 11.16 0.30 -2.51
CA VAL A 339 12.57 0.10 -2.79
C VAL A 339 13.46 0.97 -1.92
N SER A 340 12.97 2.07 -1.34
CA SER A 340 13.75 2.94 -0.45
C SER A 340 14.38 2.17 0.72
N LYS A 341 13.62 1.31 1.41
CA LYS A 341 14.13 0.46 2.50
C LYS A 341 15.09 -0.63 2.01
N VAL A 342 14.81 -1.21 0.84
CA VAL A 342 15.65 -2.27 0.24
C VAL A 342 16.99 -1.70 -0.27
N VAL A 343 16.96 -0.51 -0.87
CA VAL A 343 18.13 0.19 -1.38
C VAL A 343 18.98 0.73 -0.23
N GLN A 344 18.38 1.29 0.82
CA GLN A 344 19.16 1.68 2.01
C GLN A 344 19.93 0.50 2.60
N THR A 345 19.29 -0.67 2.69
CA THR A 345 19.93 -1.90 3.17
C THR A 345 21.01 -2.40 2.20
N SER A 346 20.73 -2.37 0.88
CA SER A 346 21.68 -2.83 -0.15
C SER A 346 22.90 -1.91 -0.27
N VAL A 347 22.73 -0.59 -0.11
CA VAL A 347 23.84 0.39 -0.10
C VAL A 347 24.76 0.15 1.08
N ALA A 348 24.21 -0.19 2.26
CA ALA A 348 25.03 -0.58 3.41
C ALA A 348 25.87 -1.84 3.12
N THR A 349 25.29 -2.85 2.45
CA THR A 349 26.01 -4.06 2.03
C THR A 349 27.11 -3.75 1.00
N ILE A 350 26.86 -2.83 0.07
CA ILE A 350 27.86 -2.38 -0.92
C ILE A 350 29.02 -1.68 -0.21
N TRP A 351 28.76 -0.77 0.73
CA TRP A 351 29.81 -0.10 1.50
C TRP A 351 30.62 -1.08 2.34
N PHE A 352 29.97 -2.04 2.99
CA PHE A 352 30.66 -3.11 3.72
C PHE A 352 31.53 -3.96 2.80
N SER A 353 31.02 -4.31 1.61
CA SER A 353 31.74 -5.06 0.57
C SER A 353 32.95 -4.29 0.05
N LEU A 354 32.81 -2.98 -0.20
CA LEU A 354 33.90 -2.10 -0.60
C LEU A 354 34.95 -1.96 0.51
N ALA A 355 34.54 -1.81 1.76
CA ALA A 355 35.45 -1.77 2.91
C ALA A 355 36.22 -3.09 3.06
N LEU A 356 35.55 -4.23 2.87
CA LEU A 356 36.18 -5.54 2.88
C LEU A 356 37.17 -5.70 1.72
N CYS A 357 36.81 -5.29 0.50
CA CYS A 357 37.72 -5.25 -0.64
C CYS A 357 38.96 -4.42 -0.36
N PHE A 358 38.80 -3.24 0.23
CA PHE A 358 39.90 -2.36 0.59
C PHE A 358 40.80 -2.99 1.66
N ALA A 359 40.22 -3.64 2.68
CA ALA A 359 40.97 -4.36 3.70
C ALA A 359 41.77 -5.55 3.11
N VAL A 360 41.16 -6.32 2.20
CA VAL A 360 41.84 -7.43 1.49
C VAL A 360 42.96 -6.90 0.61
N PHE A 361 42.75 -5.77 -0.08
CA PHE A 361 43.78 -5.11 -0.88
C PHE A 361 44.99 -4.70 -0.03
N LEU A 362 44.75 -4.08 1.13
CA LEU A 362 45.79 -3.73 2.09
C LEU A 362 46.54 -4.97 2.60
N ALA A 363 45.82 -6.05 2.91
CA ALA A 363 46.42 -7.31 3.32
C ALA A 363 47.32 -7.90 2.23
N ILE A 364 46.84 -7.97 0.98
CA ILE A 364 47.64 -8.47 -0.16
C ILE A 364 48.90 -7.61 -0.36
N PHE A 365 48.77 -6.28 -0.26
CA PHE A 365 49.92 -5.38 -0.40
C PHE A 365 50.98 -5.64 0.69
N TYR A 366 50.54 -5.80 1.94
CA TYR A 366 51.42 -6.05 3.08
C TYR A 366 52.07 -7.44 3.01
N TYR A 367 51.27 -8.49 2.85
CA TYR A 367 51.75 -9.87 2.74
C TYR A 367 52.62 -10.09 1.50
N GLY A 368 52.26 -9.51 0.35
CA GLY A 368 53.07 -9.60 -0.87
C GLY A 368 54.44 -8.96 -0.70
N SER A 369 54.53 -7.84 0.03
CA SER A 369 55.80 -7.18 0.34
C SER A 369 56.63 -8.02 1.31
N TRP A 370 56.01 -8.51 2.39
CA TRP A 370 56.65 -9.36 3.39
C TRP A 370 57.19 -10.67 2.80
N PHE A 371 56.36 -11.38 2.03
CA PHE A 371 56.71 -12.67 1.43
C PHE A 371 57.78 -12.51 0.34
N SER A 372 57.72 -11.44 -0.46
CA SER A 372 58.75 -11.18 -1.49
C SER A 372 60.13 -10.95 -0.88
N VAL A 373 60.22 -10.26 0.27
CA VAL A 373 61.50 -10.09 0.99
C VAL A 373 62.02 -11.43 1.49
N LYS A 374 61.15 -12.29 2.04
CA LYS A 374 61.52 -13.60 2.57
C LYS A 374 61.97 -14.56 1.46
N ILE A 375 61.25 -14.63 0.34
CA ILE A 375 61.67 -15.43 -0.83
C ILE A 375 63.02 -14.94 -1.36
N LYS A 376 63.23 -13.62 -1.49
CA LYS A 376 64.52 -13.11 -1.96
C LYS A 376 65.68 -13.58 -1.09
N LYS A 377 65.51 -13.61 0.24
CA LYS A 377 66.55 -14.13 1.16
C LYS A 377 66.84 -15.60 0.92
N VAL A 378 65.82 -16.42 0.72
CA VAL A 378 65.97 -17.86 0.43
C VAL A 378 66.61 -18.09 -0.92
N VAL A 379 66.17 -17.37 -1.97
CA VAL A 379 66.73 -17.48 -3.32
C VAL A 379 68.20 -17.05 -3.36
N VAL A 380 68.56 -15.96 -2.66
CA VAL A 380 69.96 -15.54 -2.54
C VAL A 380 70.77 -16.60 -1.81
N ALA A 381 70.28 -17.13 -0.69
CA ALA A 381 70.97 -18.21 0.03
C ALA A 381 71.18 -19.47 -0.83
N PHE A 382 70.18 -19.85 -1.64
CA PHE A 382 70.30 -20.95 -2.58
C PHE A 382 71.30 -20.66 -3.70
N HIS A 383 71.32 -19.44 -4.22
CA HIS A 383 72.26 -19.02 -5.25
C HIS A 383 73.70 -18.97 -4.73
N ASP A 384 73.89 -18.57 -3.47
CA ASP A 384 75.18 -18.63 -2.80
C ASP A 384 75.67 -20.07 -2.66
N VAL A 385 74.82 -21.00 -2.24
CA VAL A 385 75.15 -22.43 -2.15
C VAL A 385 75.48 -23.02 -3.53
N HIS A 386 74.69 -22.71 -4.56
CA HIS A 386 74.93 -23.18 -5.92
C HIS A 386 76.25 -22.63 -6.50
N ASN A 387 76.51 -21.32 -6.34
CA ASN A 387 77.76 -20.71 -6.80
C ASN A 387 78.97 -21.25 -6.05
N HIS A 388 78.82 -21.65 -4.78
CA HIS A 388 79.89 -22.29 -4.03
C HIS A 388 80.15 -23.71 -4.55
N ALA A 389 79.10 -24.49 -4.83
CA ALA A 389 79.20 -25.82 -5.42
C ALA A 389 79.86 -25.81 -6.82
N VAL A 390 79.52 -24.83 -7.66
CA VAL A 390 80.12 -24.68 -9.01
C VAL A 390 81.60 -24.27 -8.96
N ARG A 391 82.04 -23.55 -7.91
CA ARG A 391 83.48 -23.28 -7.70
C ARG A 391 84.26 -24.53 -7.31
N LEU A 392 83.64 -25.44 -6.56
CA LEU A 392 84.24 -26.73 -6.17
C LEU A 392 84.48 -27.65 -7.38
N GLU A 393 83.57 -27.65 -8.36
CA GLU A 393 83.75 -28.45 -9.60
C GLU A 393 84.87 -27.94 -10.52
N ARG A 394 85.29 -26.67 -10.40
CA ARG A 394 86.23 -26.03 -11.35
C ARG A 394 87.68 -25.90 -10.85
N GLY A 395 88.02 -26.37 -9.65
CA GLY A 395 89.37 -26.20 -9.08
C GLY A 395 90.00 -27.49 -8.51
N ASN A 396 91.20 -27.84 -8.97
CA ASN A 396 92.05 -28.88 -8.38
C ASN A 396 92.68 -28.39 -7.05
N THR A 397 92.04 -28.62 -5.90
CA THR A 397 92.64 -28.45 -4.56
C THR A 397 92.03 -29.39 -3.50
N PRO A 398 92.72 -29.68 -2.37
CA PRO A 398 92.47 -30.87 -1.56
C PRO A 398 91.17 -30.85 -0.73
N ILE A 399 90.47 -31.97 -0.84
CA ILE A 399 89.09 -32.32 -0.41
C ILE A 399 88.72 -31.96 1.05
N ILE A 400 89.67 -31.83 1.97
CA ILE A 400 89.38 -31.82 3.42
C ILE A 400 88.90 -30.44 3.94
N LYS A 401 89.39 -29.32 3.40
CA LYS A 401 88.89 -27.98 3.79
C LYS A 401 87.54 -27.65 3.16
N GLU A 402 87.23 -28.27 2.03
CA GLU A 402 86.04 -27.97 1.24
C GLU A 402 84.80 -28.72 1.73
N VAL A 403 84.95 -29.96 2.22
CA VAL A 403 83.84 -30.67 2.89
C VAL A 403 83.39 -29.92 4.14
N ALA A 404 84.33 -29.37 4.91
CA ALA A 404 84.03 -28.53 6.08
C ALA A 404 83.32 -27.22 5.67
N ALA A 405 83.78 -26.54 4.62
CA ALA A 405 83.15 -25.32 4.12
C ALA A 405 81.75 -25.56 3.52
N PHE A 406 81.54 -26.69 2.85
CA PHE A 406 80.23 -27.09 2.34
C PHE A 406 79.28 -27.47 3.48
N GLN A 407 79.74 -28.23 4.49
CA GLN A 407 78.96 -28.50 5.71
C GLN A 407 78.62 -27.22 6.46
N GLU A 408 79.51 -26.23 6.49
CA GLU A 408 79.24 -24.92 7.09
C GLU A 408 78.22 -24.12 6.29
N ALA A 409 78.26 -24.15 4.95
CA ALA A 409 77.26 -23.52 4.10
C ALA A 409 75.88 -24.18 4.23
N VAL A 410 75.83 -25.52 4.30
CA VAL A 410 74.59 -26.28 4.53
C VAL A 410 74.05 -26.03 5.94
N SER A 411 74.92 -25.99 6.96
CA SER A 411 74.50 -25.66 8.34
C SER A 411 73.99 -24.22 8.45
N ASN A 412 74.59 -23.27 7.72
CA ASN A 412 74.10 -21.89 7.65
C ASN A 412 72.76 -21.77 6.91
N LEU A 413 72.53 -22.61 5.88
CA LEU A 413 71.24 -22.69 5.22
C LEU A 413 70.18 -23.25 6.16
N ASP A 414 70.51 -24.33 6.89
CA ASP A 414 69.61 -24.96 7.86
C ASP A 414 69.27 -23.99 8.98
N LEU A 415 70.26 -23.34 9.60
CA LEU A 415 70.06 -22.29 10.61
C LEU A 415 69.17 -21.14 10.12
N LYS A 416 69.35 -20.68 8.87
CA LYS A 416 68.49 -19.63 8.29
C LYS A 416 67.07 -20.13 8.03
N LEU A 417 66.88 -21.39 7.68
CA LEU A 417 65.56 -22.01 7.53
C LEU A 417 64.88 -22.20 8.90
N THR A 418 65.62 -22.62 9.92
CA THR A 418 65.11 -22.75 11.30
C THR A 418 64.75 -21.40 11.91
N ASP A 419 65.56 -20.36 11.68
CA ASP A 419 65.25 -18.99 12.14
C ASP A 419 64.02 -18.41 11.42
N LEU A 420 63.84 -18.74 10.14
CA LEU A 420 62.61 -18.42 9.41
C LEU A 420 61.39 -19.17 9.96
N TYR A 421 61.55 -20.42 10.37
CA TYR A 421 60.50 -21.24 10.98
C TYR A 421 60.10 -20.68 12.35
N HIS A 422 61.05 -20.33 13.22
CA HIS A 422 60.76 -19.76 14.54
C HIS A 422 60.18 -18.33 14.48
N GLN A 423 60.60 -17.50 13.52
CA GLN A 423 59.97 -16.18 13.31
C GLN A 423 58.55 -16.29 12.76
N SER A 424 58.26 -17.33 11.97
CA SER A 424 56.90 -17.63 11.52
C SER A 424 56.01 -17.98 12.71
N ASP A 425 56.47 -18.88 13.59
CA ASP A 425 55.73 -19.32 14.78
C ASP A 425 55.46 -18.19 15.78
N ALA A 426 56.46 -17.32 16.01
CA ALA A 426 56.30 -16.15 16.89
C ALA A 426 55.29 -15.11 16.33
N SER A 427 55.12 -15.05 15.01
CA SER A 427 54.12 -14.16 14.37
C SER A 427 52.69 -14.73 14.42
N ILE A 428 52.56 -16.06 14.52
CA ILE A 428 51.27 -16.75 14.67
C ILE A 428 50.80 -16.69 16.13
N GLN A 429 51.71 -16.77 17.11
CA GLN A 429 51.35 -16.70 18.53
C GLN A 429 51.00 -15.28 19.03
N ASN A 430 51.38 -14.22 18.32
CA ASN A 430 51.09 -12.83 18.72
C ASN A 430 49.80 -12.22 18.12
N LYS A 431 48.88 -13.04 17.58
CA LYS A 431 47.52 -12.61 17.22
C LYS A 431 46.47 -13.45 17.94
N CYS A 432 46.38 -13.31 19.25
CA CYS A 432 45.16 -13.60 20.00
C CYS A 432 45.09 -12.75 21.26
N VAL A 433 44.85 -11.45 21.09
CA VAL A 433 44.36 -10.58 22.17
C VAL A 433 43.11 -9.91 21.64
N VAL A 434 41.98 -10.40 22.11
CA VAL A 434 40.58 -9.91 22.04
C VAL A 434 39.66 -11.01 21.48
N CYS A 435 39.31 -11.95 22.36
CA CYS A 435 38.01 -12.62 22.34
C CYS A 435 37.43 -12.52 23.76
N GLY A 436 36.71 -11.43 24.00
CA GLY A 436 35.75 -11.37 25.08
C GLY A 436 34.47 -12.11 24.70
N THR A 437 33.80 -12.60 25.74
CA THR A 437 32.38 -12.98 25.85
C THR A 437 31.95 -14.44 25.58
N ASN A 438 31.44 -14.99 26.68
CA ASN A 438 30.27 -15.86 26.85
C ASN A 438 30.41 -17.36 26.60
N ARG A 439 30.80 -18.04 27.70
CA ARG A 439 30.31 -19.37 28.09
C ARG A 439 28.78 -19.41 28.00
N PHE A 440 28.24 -20.21 27.09
CA PHE A 440 26.89 -20.75 27.21
C PHE A 440 27.00 -22.13 27.87
N ASP A 441 26.45 -22.24 29.08
CA ASP A 441 26.03 -23.49 29.68
C ASP A 441 24.89 -24.08 28.85
N ILE A 442 25.02 -25.34 28.44
CA ILE A 442 23.88 -26.16 28.04
C ILE A 442 23.77 -27.27 29.09
N ASN A 443 22.83 -27.04 30.00
CA ASN A 443 22.34 -28.04 30.92
C ASN A 443 21.62 -29.16 30.18
N LYS A 444 21.80 -30.36 30.72
CA LYS A 444 21.01 -31.56 30.49
C LYS A 444 19.52 -31.27 30.64
N ASN A 445 18.74 -31.65 29.62
CA ASN A 445 17.61 -32.59 29.73
C ASN A 445 17.21 -33.05 28.33
#